data_AF-G0XZJ1-F1
#
_entry.id   AF-G0XZJ1-F1
#
_cell.length_a   1.000
_cell.length_b   1.000
_cell.length_c   1.000
_cell.angle_alpha   90.00
_cell.angle_beta   90.00
_cell.angle_gamma   90.00
#
_symmetry.space_group_name_H-M   'P 1'
#
loop_
_entity.id
_entity.type
_entity.pdbx_description
1 polymer ?
#
loop_
_entity_poly.entity_id
_entity_poly.type
_entity_poly.pdbx_seq_one_letter_code
_entity_poly.pdbx_strand_id
1 'polypeptide(L)'
;LGSVRGARMAEMSYLQQRNTQLQRLTDPMVWRYGQMQPTGWADALDLVARVTVAVINDMGEDGLFVSAFDHGGAGGGYENTWGTGKLYFGAMKVKNIRIHNRPAYNSEVHATRDMGVGELNNCYEDAELADTIVAVGTNALETQTNYFLNHWVPNLRGSSMDKKK
;
A
#
# COMPACT_ATOMS: atom_id res chain seq x y z
N LEU A 1 -20.95 3.39 9.81
CA LEU A 1 -20.15 2.32 10.44
C LEU A 1 -18.67 2.69 10.38
N GLY A 2 -17.90 2.46 11.46
CA GLY A 2 -16.44 2.61 11.47
C GLY A 2 -15.82 1.36 12.07
N SER A 3 -14.86 0.73 11.37
CA SER A 3 -14.16 -0.44 11.93
C SER A 3 -13.22 -0.01 13.06
N VAL A 4 -12.80 -0.95 13.92
CA VAL A 4 -11.84 -0.66 15.01
C VAL A 4 -10.53 -0.04 14.50
N ARG A 5 -10.13 -0.34 13.26
CA ARG A 5 -8.93 0.23 12.63
C ARG A 5 -9.15 1.66 12.14
N GLY A 6 -10.28 1.93 11.48
CA GLY A 6 -10.58 3.27 10.94
C GLY A 6 -11.01 4.27 12.02
N ALA A 7 -11.75 3.81 13.03
CA ALA A 7 -12.26 4.67 14.10
C ALA A 7 -11.15 5.30 14.98
N ARG A 8 -9.93 4.75 14.94
CA ARG A 8 -8.77 5.26 15.69
C ARG A 8 -7.84 6.16 14.87
N MET A 9 -8.20 6.58 13.66
CA MET A 9 -7.32 7.44 12.84
C MET A 9 -6.89 8.72 13.57
N ALA A 10 -7.80 9.36 14.32
CA ALA A 10 -7.48 10.56 15.10
C ALA A 10 -6.48 10.28 16.23
N GLU A 11 -6.66 9.18 16.98
CA GLU A 11 -5.74 8.75 18.04
C GLU A 11 -4.37 8.33 17.48
N MET A 12 -4.36 7.75 16.28
CA MET A 12 -3.15 7.34 15.57
C MET A 12 -2.50 8.49 14.77
N SER A 13 -2.92 9.74 15.00
CA SER A 13 -2.28 10.92 14.41
C SER A 13 -1.17 11.45 15.33
N TYR A 14 -0.15 12.07 14.73
CA TYR A 14 0.92 12.72 15.47
C TYR A 14 0.42 14.00 16.15
N LEU A 15 0.55 14.07 17.49
CA LEU A 15 0.18 15.27 18.24
C LEU A 15 1.02 15.39 19.53
N GLN A 16 1.83 16.44 19.62
CA GLN A 16 2.71 16.67 20.78
C GLN A 16 1.93 16.99 22.05
N GLN A 17 0.92 17.86 21.97
CA GLN A 17 0.12 18.31 23.12
C GLN A 17 -0.61 17.16 23.82
N ARG A 18 -0.84 16.05 23.11
CA ARG A 18 -1.52 14.84 23.64
C ARG A 18 -0.63 13.61 23.64
N ASN A 19 0.66 13.76 23.33
CA ASN A 19 1.66 12.68 23.30
C ASN A 19 1.26 11.48 22.43
N THR A 20 0.58 11.68 21.29
CA THR A 20 0.22 10.58 20.38
C THR A 20 1.23 10.43 19.24
N GLN A 21 1.62 9.18 18.98
CA GLN A 21 2.55 8.78 17.91
C GLN A 21 3.90 9.52 17.92
N LEU A 22 4.49 9.76 19.10
CA LEU A 22 5.79 10.46 19.21
C LEU A 22 6.95 9.68 18.57
N GLN A 23 6.78 8.40 18.25
CA GLN A 23 7.75 7.63 17.46
C GLN A 23 7.82 8.00 15.97
N ARG A 24 6.94 8.90 15.48
CA ARG A 24 6.97 9.32 14.07
C ARG A 24 8.30 10.02 13.76
N LEU A 25 8.95 9.64 12.67
CA LEU A 25 10.17 10.28 12.20
C LEU A 25 9.93 11.77 11.91
N THR A 26 10.81 12.62 12.43
CA THR A 26 10.76 14.09 12.27
C THR A 26 11.90 14.63 11.42
N ASP A 27 13.05 13.97 11.47
CA ASP A 27 14.29 14.43 10.85
C ASP A 27 14.93 13.31 10.01
N PRO A 28 15.63 13.64 8.92
CA PRO A 28 16.53 12.71 8.25
C PRO A 28 17.57 12.17 9.22
N MET A 29 17.85 10.87 9.13
CA MET A 29 18.82 10.18 9.98
C MET A 29 19.91 9.54 9.12
N VAL A 30 21.17 9.72 9.51
CA VAL A 30 22.33 9.10 8.86
C VAL A 30 23.12 8.29 9.88
N TRP A 31 23.56 7.08 9.49
CA TRP A 31 24.45 6.27 10.31
C TRP A 31 25.87 6.83 10.27
N ARG A 32 26.33 7.40 11.38
CA ARG A 32 27.70 7.92 11.53
C ARG A 32 28.09 7.96 13.01
N TYR A 33 29.39 7.92 13.29
CA TYR A 33 29.90 7.95 14.67
C TYR A 33 29.33 6.83 15.57
N GLY A 34 29.05 5.66 14.97
CA GLY A 34 28.56 4.47 15.68
C GLY A 34 27.05 4.41 15.97
N GLN A 35 26.26 5.37 15.48
CA GLN A 35 24.81 5.40 15.71
C GLN A 35 24.04 6.17 14.61
N MET A 36 22.71 6.10 14.62
CA MET A 36 21.86 6.98 13.81
C MET A 36 21.89 8.40 14.38
N GLN A 37 22.19 9.39 13.56
CA GLN A 37 22.25 10.80 13.95
C GLN A 37 21.33 11.66 13.07
N PRO A 38 20.58 12.62 13.65
CA PRO A 38 19.77 13.54 12.88
C PRO A 38 20.65 14.44 12.01
N THR A 39 20.14 14.84 10.85
CA THR A 39 20.81 15.76 9.93
C THR A 39 19.82 16.53 9.06
N GLY A 40 20.31 17.48 8.27
CA GLY A 40 19.50 18.24 7.31
C GLY A 40 19.20 17.44 6.03
N TRP A 41 18.11 17.80 5.35
CA TRP A 41 17.70 17.16 4.08
C TRP A 41 18.80 17.17 3.02
N ALA A 42 19.54 18.27 2.88
CA ALA A 42 20.61 18.38 1.89
C ALA A 42 21.74 17.36 2.14
N ASP A 43 22.15 17.17 3.40
CA ASP A 43 23.19 16.20 3.78
C ASP A 43 22.72 14.76 3.50
N ALA A 44 21.50 14.42 3.94
CA ALA A 44 20.95 13.08 3.74
C ALA A 44 20.76 12.73 2.25
N LEU A 45 20.21 13.66 1.46
CA LEU A 45 19.97 13.44 0.03
C LEU A 45 21.28 13.42 -0.79
N ASP A 46 22.27 14.26 -0.45
CA ASP A 46 23.59 14.24 -1.10
C ASP A 46 24.27 12.88 -0.89
N LEU A 47 24.26 12.37 0.35
CA LEU A 47 24.83 11.06 0.66
C LEU A 47 24.14 9.94 -0.12
N VAL A 48 22.80 9.89 -0.11
CA VAL A 48 22.03 8.87 -0.84
C VAL A 48 22.32 8.94 -2.34
N ALA A 49 22.32 10.14 -2.93
CA ALA A 49 22.56 10.32 -4.36
C ALA A 49 23.98 9.88 -4.75
N ARG A 50 25.02 10.30 -4.01
CA ARG A 50 26.41 9.94 -4.30
C ARG A 50 26.65 8.44 -4.25
N VAL A 51 26.15 7.77 -3.21
CA VAL A 51 26.31 6.32 -3.07
C VAL A 51 25.54 5.59 -4.17
N THR A 52 24.30 5.99 -4.43
CA THR A 52 23.46 5.36 -5.47
C THR A 52 24.09 5.51 -6.85
N VAL A 53 24.55 6.72 -7.21
CA VAL A 53 25.24 6.98 -8.49
C VAL A 53 26.55 6.21 -8.58
N ALA A 54 27.33 6.13 -7.50
CA ALA A 54 28.56 5.34 -7.50
C ALA A 54 28.30 3.86 -7.77
N VAL A 55 27.28 3.27 -7.14
CA VAL A 55 26.86 1.88 -7.37
C VAL A 55 26.40 1.69 -8.83
N ILE A 56 25.60 2.60 -9.37
CA ILE A 56 25.13 2.51 -10.76
C ILE A 56 26.29 2.62 -11.75
N ASN A 57 27.28 3.49 -11.49
CA ASN A 57 28.43 3.65 -12.37
C ASN A 57 29.34 2.40 -12.38
N ASP A 58 29.44 1.68 -11.26
CA ASP A 58 30.30 0.50 -11.12
C ASP A 58 29.59 -0.80 -11.56
N MET A 59 28.33 -0.97 -11.18
CA MET A 59 27.58 -2.24 -11.30
C MET A 59 26.41 -2.16 -12.31
N GLY A 60 26.18 -0.99 -12.91
CA GLY A 60 24.96 -0.70 -13.67
C GLY A 60 23.73 -0.55 -12.76
N GLU A 61 22.57 -0.30 -13.36
CA GLU A 61 21.31 -0.20 -12.60
C GLU A 61 20.89 -1.51 -11.94
N ASP A 62 21.41 -2.66 -12.38
CA ASP A 62 21.18 -3.96 -11.74
C ASP A 62 21.86 -4.07 -10.36
N GLY A 63 22.84 -3.21 -10.05
CA GLY A 63 23.38 -3.07 -8.70
C GLY A 63 22.43 -2.39 -7.70
N LEU A 64 21.40 -1.68 -8.19
CA LEU A 64 20.41 -1.00 -7.35
C LEU A 64 19.22 -1.91 -7.05
N PHE A 65 18.93 -2.09 -5.77
CA PHE A 65 17.77 -2.85 -5.29
C PHE A 65 16.71 -1.94 -4.69
N VAL A 66 15.45 -2.18 -5.06
CA VAL A 66 14.30 -1.40 -4.59
C VAL A 66 13.24 -2.32 -4.00
N SER A 67 12.69 -1.94 -2.84
CA SER A 67 11.46 -2.52 -2.29
C SER A 67 10.47 -1.39 -2.07
N ALA A 68 9.35 -1.40 -2.80
CA ALA A 68 8.39 -0.30 -2.81
C ALA A 68 6.96 -0.78 -2.56
N PHE A 69 6.13 0.13 -2.07
CA PHE A 69 4.68 -0.03 -2.07
C PHE A 69 4.14 0.11 -3.51
N ASP A 70 3.06 -0.62 -3.82
CA ASP A 70 2.31 -0.52 -5.08
C ASP A 70 0.79 -0.35 -4.83
N HIS A 71 0.41 -0.11 -3.58
CA HIS A 71 -0.99 -0.07 -3.13
C HIS A 71 -1.51 1.38 -3.00
N GLY A 72 -2.82 1.51 -2.71
CA GLY A 72 -3.48 2.78 -2.39
C GLY A 72 -3.41 3.17 -0.91
N GLY A 73 -4.07 4.28 -0.53
CA GLY A 73 -4.20 4.69 0.88
C GLY A 73 -2.91 5.22 1.52
N ALA A 74 -2.85 5.19 2.85
CA ALA A 74 -1.69 5.69 3.60
C ALA A 74 -0.42 4.90 3.27
N GLY A 75 0.67 5.60 2.92
CA GLY A 75 1.91 4.97 2.46
C GLY A 75 1.90 4.52 1.00
N GLY A 76 0.85 4.85 0.23
CA GLY A 76 0.73 4.55 -1.20
C GLY A 76 -0.06 5.64 -1.93
N GLY A 77 -0.90 5.25 -2.89
CA GLY A 77 -1.76 6.16 -3.66
C GLY A 77 -1.15 6.61 -4.99
N TYR A 78 -1.95 7.27 -5.83
CA TYR A 78 -1.56 7.63 -7.20
C TYR A 78 -0.33 8.53 -7.24
N GLU A 79 -0.26 9.53 -6.37
CA GLU A 79 0.83 10.51 -6.33
C GLU A 79 2.16 9.83 -5.98
N ASN A 80 2.14 8.97 -4.96
CA ASN A 80 3.35 8.34 -4.44
C ASN A 80 3.83 7.22 -5.35
N THR A 81 2.92 6.37 -5.85
CA THR A 81 3.25 5.30 -6.81
C THR A 81 3.75 5.88 -8.13
N TRP A 82 3.19 7.01 -8.58
CA TRP A 82 3.71 7.73 -9.73
C TRP A 82 5.10 8.31 -9.47
N GLY A 83 5.33 8.94 -8.31
CA GLY A 83 6.63 9.49 -7.96
C GLY A 83 7.75 8.45 -7.95
N THR A 84 7.55 7.34 -7.23
CA THR A 84 8.53 6.25 -7.14
C THR A 84 8.65 5.50 -8.47
N GLY A 85 7.54 5.22 -9.15
CA GLY A 85 7.55 4.58 -10.47
C GLY A 85 8.27 5.42 -11.51
N LYS A 86 8.04 6.74 -11.53
CA LYS A 86 8.72 7.64 -12.46
C LYS A 86 10.23 7.74 -12.17
N LEU A 87 10.64 7.69 -10.89
CA LEU A 87 12.06 7.63 -10.53
C LEU A 87 12.71 6.34 -11.06
N TYR A 88 12.16 5.16 -10.73
CA TYR A 88 12.83 3.89 -10.98
C TYR A 88 12.58 3.28 -12.37
N PHE A 89 11.52 3.68 -13.07
CA PHE A 89 11.18 3.20 -14.42
C PHE A 89 11.16 4.29 -15.49
N GLY A 90 10.92 5.54 -15.09
CA GLY A 90 10.96 6.69 -16.00
C GLY A 90 12.39 7.18 -16.21
N ALA A 91 12.99 7.74 -15.15
CA ALA A 91 14.36 8.26 -15.15
C ALA A 91 15.40 7.12 -15.23
N MET A 92 15.12 6.00 -14.55
CA MET A 92 15.94 4.78 -14.57
C MET A 92 15.21 3.64 -15.28
N LYS A 93 15.81 2.45 -15.34
CA LYS A 93 15.25 1.18 -15.85
C LYS A 93 15.55 0.02 -14.88
N VAL A 94 15.31 0.25 -13.58
CA VAL A 94 15.62 -0.72 -12.51
C VAL A 94 14.80 -2.01 -12.69
N LYS A 95 15.49 -3.15 -12.83
CA LYS A 95 14.86 -4.49 -12.88
C LYS A 95 14.78 -5.15 -11.51
N ASN A 96 15.77 -4.93 -10.65
CA ASN A 96 15.88 -5.53 -9.31
C ASN A 96 14.99 -4.81 -8.28
N ILE A 97 13.70 -4.76 -8.60
CA ILE A 97 12.66 -4.17 -7.77
C ILE A 97 11.65 -5.25 -7.34
N ARG A 98 11.23 -5.17 -6.08
CA ARG A 98 10.14 -5.97 -5.52
C ARG A 98 9.07 -5.07 -4.94
N ILE A 99 7.93 -5.69 -4.65
CA ILE A 99 6.78 -5.03 -4.07
C ILE A 99 6.68 -5.38 -2.58
N HIS A 100 6.00 -4.53 -1.81
CA HIS A 100 5.89 -4.63 -0.36
C HIS A 100 5.46 -6.03 0.14
N ASN A 101 4.51 -6.68 -0.54
CA ASN A 101 3.94 -7.96 -0.11
C ASN A 101 4.43 -9.19 -0.89
N ARG A 102 5.31 -9.02 -1.89
CA ARG A 102 5.80 -10.12 -2.74
C ARG A 102 7.24 -9.89 -3.22
N PRO A 103 8.05 -10.95 -3.38
CA PRO A 103 9.50 -10.81 -3.53
C PRO A 103 9.98 -10.44 -4.94
N ALA A 104 9.09 -10.03 -5.84
CA ALA A 104 9.41 -9.62 -7.21
C ALA A 104 8.40 -8.57 -7.72
N TYR A 105 8.68 -7.98 -8.89
CA TYR A 105 7.76 -7.06 -9.57
C TYR A 105 6.76 -7.82 -10.45
N ASN A 106 5.77 -8.45 -9.82
CA ASN A 106 4.76 -9.28 -10.46
C ASN A 106 3.33 -8.92 -10.00
N SER A 107 2.33 -9.60 -10.57
CA SER A 107 0.93 -9.49 -10.14
C SER A 107 0.56 -10.61 -9.17
N GLU A 108 -0.28 -10.33 -8.19
CA GLU A 108 -0.88 -11.36 -7.33
C GLU A 108 -1.83 -12.30 -8.10
N VAL A 109 -2.34 -11.84 -9.25
CA VAL A 109 -3.51 -12.43 -9.92
C VAL A 109 -3.30 -12.58 -11.43
N HIS A 110 -2.11 -13.00 -11.85
CA HIS A 110 -1.76 -13.19 -13.27
C HIS A 110 -2.84 -13.94 -14.06
N ALA A 111 -3.32 -15.08 -13.56
CA ALA A 111 -4.25 -15.93 -14.28
C ALA A 111 -5.54 -15.22 -14.73
N THR A 112 -6.25 -14.52 -13.83
CA THR A 112 -7.52 -13.85 -14.21
C THR A 112 -7.28 -12.70 -15.19
N ARG A 113 -6.14 -12.01 -15.09
CA ARG A 113 -5.76 -10.94 -16.02
C ARG A 113 -5.41 -11.49 -17.39
N ASP A 114 -4.65 -12.58 -17.46
CA ASP A 114 -4.33 -13.28 -18.70
C ASP A 114 -5.60 -13.83 -19.37
N MET A 115 -6.61 -14.20 -18.58
CA MET A 115 -7.95 -14.58 -19.05
C MET A 115 -8.81 -13.38 -19.49
N GLY A 116 -8.34 -12.14 -19.37
CA GLY A 116 -9.06 -10.92 -19.77
C GLY A 116 -10.07 -10.39 -18.75
N VAL A 117 -10.04 -10.87 -17.51
CA VAL A 117 -10.97 -10.47 -16.43
C VAL A 117 -10.20 -9.81 -15.30
N GLY A 118 -10.21 -8.47 -15.25
CA GLY A 118 -9.60 -7.71 -14.15
C GLY A 118 -10.23 -8.06 -12.80
N GLU A 119 -9.46 -8.10 -11.72
CA GLU A 119 -9.89 -8.71 -10.45
C GLU A 119 -10.93 -7.91 -9.63
N LEU A 120 -11.06 -6.60 -9.89
CA LEU A 120 -12.08 -5.73 -9.29
C LEU A 120 -13.09 -5.30 -10.36
N ASN A 121 -13.92 -6.26 -10.82
CA ASN A 121 -14.80 -6.11 -11.97
C ASN A 121 -16.29 -5.89 -11.64
N ASN A 122 -16.65 -5.83 -10.36
CA ASN A 122 -18.01 -5.67 -9.88
C ASN A 122 -18.15 -4.44 -8.95
N CYS A 123 -19.33 -4.22 -8.40
CA CYS A 123 -19.57 -3.22 -7.37
C CYS A 123 -19.98 -3.86 -6.04
N TYR A 124 -19.94 -3.08 -4.95
CA TYR A 124 -20.36 -3.61 -3.64
C TYR A 124 -21.86 -3.92 -3.57
N GLU A 125 -22.69 -3.29 -4.40
CA GLU A 125 -24.12 -3.57 -4.44
C GLU A 125 -24.42 -4.96 -5.01
N ASP A 126 -23.54 -5.54 -5.84
CA ASP A 126 -23.72 -6.91 -6.33
C ASP A 126 -23.78 -7.93 -5.18
N ALA A 127 -23.09 -7.67 -4.05
CA ALA A 127 -23.20 -8.50 -2.86
C ALA A 127 -24.54 -8.37 -2.12
N GLU A 128 -25.28 -7.28 -2.35
CA GLU A 128 -26.65 -7.11 -1.87
C GLU A 128 -27.68 -7.83 -2.75
N LEU A 129 -27.35 -8.01 -4.03
CA LEU A 129 -28.23 -8.53 -5.07
C LEU A 129 -28.09 -10.03 -5.30
N ALA A 130 -26.88 -10.59 -5.13
CA ALA A 130 -26.60 -12.00 -5.43
C ALA A 130 -27.54 -12.96 -4.68
N ASP A 131 -27.98 -14.03 -5.35
CA ASP A 131 -28.71 -15.13 -4.70
C ASP A 131 -27.81 -15.95 -3.79
N THR A 132 -26.53 -16.09 -4.16
CA THR A 132 -25.52 -16.83 -3.41
C THR A 132 -24.20 -16.11 -3.50
N ILE A 133 -23.53 -15.93 -2.35
CA ILE A 133 -22.18 -15.40 -2.26
C ILE A 133 -21.22 -16.59 -2.06
N VAL A 134 -20.24 -16.76 -2.94
CA VAL A 134 -19.17 -17.75 -2.78
C VAL A 134 -17.92 -17.03 -2.28
N ALA A 135 -17.59 -17.19 -1.00
CA ALA A 135 -16.46 -16.54 -0.36
C ALA A 135 -15.26 -17.51 -0.25
N VAL A 136 -14.17 -17.23 -0.97
CA VAL A 136 -12.98 -18.11 -1.05
C VAL A 136 -11.78 -17.43 -0.38
N GLY A 137 -11.12 -18.14 0.54
CA GLY A 137 -9.86 -17.69 1.16
C GLY A 137 -9.92 -16.34 1.90
N THR A 138 -11.12 -15.91 2.32
CA THR A 138 -11.36 -14.60 2.95
C THR A 138 -11.95 -14.74 4.34
N ASN A 139 -11.55 -13.85 5.25
CA ASN A 139 -12.15 -13.65 6.56
C ASN A 139 -12.82 -12.27 6.62
N ALA A 140 -13.85 -12.07 5.79
CA ALA A 140 -14.38 -10.76 5.42
C ALA A 140 -14.84 -9.89 6.60
N LEU A 141 -15.32 -10.49 7.70
CA LEU A 141 -15.67 -9.75 8.91
C LEU A 141 -14.45 -9.03 9.50
N GLU A 142 -13.28 -9.67 9.51
CA GLU A 142 -12.07 -9.13 10.11
C GLU A 142 -11.26 -8.30 9.10
N THR A 143 -11.21 -8.73 7.83
CA THR A 143 -10.32 -8.13 6.81
C THR A 143 -11.01 -7.16 5.85
N GLN A 144 -12.34 -7.24 5.66
CA GLN A 144 -13.15 -6.32 4.84
C GLN A 144 -14.42 -5.87 5.57
N THR A 145 -14.26 -5.59 6.87
CA THR A 145 -15.32 -5.46 7.88
C THR A 145 -16.56 -4.71 7.42
N ASN A 146 -16.42 -3.48 6.93
CA ASN A 146 -17.57 -2.66 6.59
C ASN A 146 -18.21 -3.04 5.26
N TYR A 147 -17.48 -3.66 4.32
CA TYR A 147 -18.10 -4.22 3.12
C TYR A 147 -19.00 -5.40 3.52
N PHE A 148 -18.47 -6.32 4.32
CA PHE A 148 -19.24 -7.45 4.85
C PHE A 148 -20.47 -7.00 5.66
N LEU A 149 -20.28 -6.12 6.66
CA LEU A 149 -21.36 -5.69 7.56
C LEU A 149 -22.42 -4.83 6.86
N ASN A 150 -22.04 -4.04 5.85
CA ASN A 150 -22.94 -3.07 5.22
C ASN A 150 -23.57 -3.55 3.91
N HIS A 151 -23.06 -4.62 3.29
CA HIS A 151 -23.56 -5.12 2.00
C HIS A 151 -23.88 -6.62 2.01
N TRP A 152 -23.04 -7.47 2.63
CA TRP A 152 -23.30 -8.91 2.66
C TRP A 152 -24.37 -9.27 3.70
N VAL A 153 -24.24 -8.72 4.92
CA VAL A 153 -25.19 -8.98 6.02
C VAL A 153 -26.62 -8.56 5.66
N PRO A 154 -26.88 -7.41 4.99
CA PRO A 154 -28.21 -7.09 4.50
C PRO A 154 -28.83 -8.15 3.57
N ASN A 155 -28.05 -8.72 2.66
CA ASN A 155 -28.50 -9.81 1.79
C ASN A 155 -28.84 -11.06 2.61
N LEU A 156 -27.92 -11.49 3.47
CA LEU A 156 -28.12 -12.67 4.32
C LEU A 156 -29.28 -12.54 5.31
N ARG A 157 -29.64 -11.31 5.71
CA ARG A 157 -30.79 -11.01 6.57
C ARG A 157 -32.10 -10.80 5.79
N GLY A 158 -32.06 -10.80 4.46
CA GLY A 158 -33.20 -10.50 3.60
C GLY A 158 -33.60 -9.02 3.56
N SER A 159 -32.82 -8.11 4.15
CA SER A 159 -33.16 -6.67 4.16
C SER A 159 -32.82 -5.94 2.86
N SER A 160 -32.10 -6.58 1.93
CA SER A 160 -31.86 -6.05 0.57
C SER A 160 -32.82 -6.63 -0.48
N MET A 161 -33.83 -7.44 -0.10
CA MET A 161 -34.71 -8.12 -1.05
C MET A 161 -35.47 -7.18 -2.00
N ASP A 162 -35.84 -5.99 -1.54
CA ASP A 162 -36.51 -5.00 -2.39
C ASP A 162 -35.61 -4.50 -3.54
N LYS A 163 -34.28 -4.58 -3.40
CA LYS A 163 -33.34 -4.21 -4.46
C LYS A 163 -33.26 -5.25 -5.60
N LYS A 164 -33.77 -6.47 -5.37
CA LYS A 164 -33.72 -7.57 -6.35
C LYS A 164 -34.96 -7.64 -7.26
N LYS A 165 -35.95 -6.77 -7.03
CA LYS A 165 -37.18 -6.67 -7.81
C LYS A 165 -36.98 -5.80 -9.05
#